data_AF-A0A177S8C7-F1
#
_entry.id   AF-A0A177S8C7-F1
#
_cell.length_a   1.000
_cell.length_b   1.000
_cell.length_c   1.000
_cell.angle_alpha   90.00
_cell.angle_beta   90.00
_cell.angle_gamma   90.00
#
_symmetry.space_group_name_H-M   'P 1'
#
loop_
_entity.id
_entity.type
_entity.pdbx_description
1 polymer ?
#
loop_
_entity_poly.entity_id
_entity_poly.type
_entity_poly.pdbx_seq_one_letter_code
_entity_poly.pdbx_strand_id
1 'polypeptide(L)'
;MNYKTAVALTLSSTLFLGACSFDLSPSSDTKEVITESEQGKEVQAVVSPAIDTTDSYYRTVLPFRPSVARGMTQKRVSSRLELDEIETGLMRHSTQFFDPEKYYYQEGQLLEADQIAKWLLRKGKAGDGVSDPEGLNPAYTSGKSYKEKNQKSPMILSHILEQDYMLEEDKKLELGGTSIALVLNSEYVFQDENYGPTYTVKLDEKKVVAEGKRMANELVKKMRKTQGMKTTPIHVALYLQEKEGSPVSGHYLSSAFIGRGNQISANDWKNYNERYYYYPSARATNDVRDDAAKFDLFKDRLEDYFPNYTGMMGEGFYQEDELKKLEMKIPVQFYGKAELVAFVQYVTYLLENRWEYNRNIPTTITVTNLNGDTEAMLFLDPDTKKPIVKIR
;
A
#
# COMPACT_ATOMS: atom_id res chain seq x y z
N MET A 1 50.24 -61.29 -30.05
CA MET A 1 51.55 -60.60 -29.95
C MET A 1 51.28 -59.10 -29.90
N ASN A 2 51.61 -58.47 -28.77
CA ASN A 2 51.70 -57.04 -28.46
C ASN A 2 50.47 -56.11 -28.48
N TYR A 3 50.09 -55.71 -27.25
CA TYR A 3 49.82 -54.36 -26.70
C TYR A 3 49.04 -53.32 -27.54
N LYS A 4 48.02 -52.70 -26.93
CA LYS A 4 48.11 -51.33 -26.34
C LYS A 4 46.79 -50.81 -25.73
N THR A 5 46.93 -50.37 -24.48
CA THR A 5 46.36 -49.17 -23.83
C THR A 5 44.84 -48.96 -23.79
N ALA A 6 44.26 -49.17 -22.60
CA ALA A 6 42.94 -48.67 -22.22
C ALA A 6 43.04 -47.21 -21.76
N VAL A 7 42.28 -46.32 -22.40
CA VAL A 7 41.99 -44.97 -21.92
C VAL A 7 40.50 -44.93 -21.59
N ALA A 8 40.19 -44.83 -20.30
CA ALA A 8 38.83 -44.62 -19.83
C ALA A 8 38.49 -43.13 -20.01
N LEU A 9 37.62 -42.82 -20.97
CA LEU A 9 36.97 -41.51 -21.07
C LEU A 9 35.80 -41.49 -20.07
N THR A 10 35.97 -40.76 -18.97
CA THR A 10 34.88 -40.35 -18.08
C THR A 10 34.05 -39.27 -18.79
N LEU A 11 32.84 -39.63 -19.20
CA LEU A 11 31.85 -38.70 -19.74
C LEU A 11 31.31 -37.83 -18.59
N SER A 12 31.88 -36.65 -18.41
CA SER A 12 31.35 -35.63 -17.51
C SER A 12 30.15 -34.98 -18.20
N SER A 13 28.95 -35.46 -17.88
CA SER A 13 27.69 -34.83 -18.27
C SER A 13 27.51 -33.56 -17.44
N THR A 14 27.96 -32.42 -17.96
CA THR A 14 27.55 -31.10 -17.48
C THR A 14 26.06 -30.92 -17.80
N LEU A 15 25.23 -31.08 -16.76
CA LEU A 15 23.86 -30.59 -16.72
C LEU A 15 23.87 -29.08 -16.96
N PHE A 16 23.54 -28.67 -18.18
CA PHE A 16 23.10 -27.30 -18.43
C PHE A 16 21.79 -27.11 -17.66
N LEU A 17 21.87 -26.42 -16.53
CA LEU A 17 20.72 -25.79 -15.90
C LEU A 17 20.11 -24.85 -16.93
N GLY A 18 18.99 -25.25 -17.53
CA GLY A 18 18.13 -24.36 -18.28
C GLY A 18 17.61 -23.31 -17.31
N ALA A 19 18.31 -22.19 -17.22
CA ALA A 19 17.70 -20.95 -16.80
C ALA A 19 16.58 -20.69 -17.80
N CYS A 20 15.32 -20.65 -17.35
CA CYS A 20 14.25 -20.05 -18.11
C CYS A 20 14.67 -18.60 -18.37
N SER A 21 15.23 -18.32 -19.54
CA SER A 21 15.44 -16.97 -20.03
C SER A 21 14.06 -16.36 -20.16
N PHE A 22 13.71 -15.48 -19.23
CA PHE A 22 12.57 -14.59 -19.38
C PHE A 22 12.91 -13.69 -20.56
N ASP A 23 12.33 -13.99 -21.73
CA ASP A 23 12.59 -13.27 -22.96
C ASP A 23 11.94 -11.88 -22.86
N LEU A 24 12.73 -10.89 -22.44
CA LEU A 24 12.38 -9.46 -22.41
C LEU A 24 12.57 -8.82 -23.80
N SER A 25 12.33 -9.57 -24.88
CA SER A 25 12.36 -9.00 -26.23
C SER A 25 11.35 -7.83 -26.31
N PRO A 26 11.78 -6.64 -26.76
CA PRO A 26 10.90 -5.48 -26.84
C PRO A 26 9.67 -5.78 -27.71
N SER A 27 8.49 -5.60 -27.13
CA SER A 27 7.25 -5.43 -27.90
C SER A 27 7.08 -3.94 -28.26
N SER A 28 6.13 -3.60 -29.13
CA SER A 28 5.87 -2.21 -29.55
C SER A 28 5.64 -1.23 -28.39
N ASP A 29 5.24 -1.74 -27.23
CA ASP A 29 4.74 -0.94 -26.10
C ASP A 29 5.76 -0.86 -24.95
N THR A 30 6.94 -1.46 -25.11
CA THR A 30 8.03 -1.45 -24.12
C THR A 30 9.19 -0.57 -24.57
N LYS A 31 9.80 0.18 -23.64
CA LYS A 31 10.91 1.09 -23.94
C LYS A 31 12.22 0.62 -23.32
N GLU A 32 13.24 0.41 -24.15
CA GLU A 32 14.59 0.09 -23.67
C GLU A 32 15.27 1.31 -23.06
N VAL A 33 15.91 1.10 -21.91
CA VAL A 33 16.62 2.10 -21.12
C VAL A 33 17.85 1.47 -20.47
N ILE A 34 18.76 2.30 -19.96
CA ILE A 34 19.92 1.88 -19.17
C ILE A 34 19.65 2.24 -17.71
N THR A 35 19.94 1.35 -16.77
CA THR A 35 19.85 1.63 -15.33
C THR A 35 21.07 1.09 -14.60
N GLU A 36 21.24 1.45 -13.33
CA GLU A 36 22.26 0.86 -12.48
C GLU A 36 21.75 -0.40 -11.78
N SER A 37 22.56 -1.46 -11.82
CA SER A 37 22.35 -2.67 -11.02
C SER A 37 22.65 -2.43 -9.53
N GLU A 38 22.28 -3.39 -8.67
CA GLU A 38 22.65 -3.40 -7.25
C GLU A 38 24.17 -3.24 -7.00
N GLN A 39 24.99 -3.62 -7.99
CA GLN A 39 26.45 -3.57 -7.93
C GLN A 39 27.02 -2.27 -8.52
N GLY A 40 26.18 -1.30 -8.87
CA GLY A 40 26.57 -0.02 -9.47
C GLY A 40 27.07 -0.13 -10.92
N LYS A 41 26.77 -1.24 -11.61
CA LYS A 41 27.09 -1.40 -13.04
C LYS A 41 25.89 -1.04 -13.89
N GLU A 42 26.14 -0.37 -15.00
CA GLU A 42 25.12 -0.12 -16.02
C GLU A 42 24.62 -1.43 -16.61
N VAL A 43 23.29 -1.59 -16.65
CA VAL A 43 22.60 -2.74 -17.19
C VAL A 43 21.44 -2.27 -18.06
N GLN A 44 21.12 -3.06 -19.08
CA GLN A 44 19.95 -2.81 -19.91
C GLN A 44 18.69 -3.15 -19.12
N ALA A 45 17.71 -2.28 -19.23
CA ALA A 45 16.41 -2.36 -18.59
C ALA A 45 15.30 -2.03 -19.58
N VAL A 46 14.07 -2.34 -19.17
CA VAL A 46 12.88 -2.08 -19.96
C VAL A 46 11.84 -1.41 -19.06
N VAL A 47 11.20 -0.36 -19.55
CA VAL A 47 10.03 0.22 -18.91
C VAL A 47 8.80 -0.60 -19.30
N SER A 48 8.02 -1.03 -18.30
CA SER A 48 6.77 -1.77 -18.53
C SER A 48 5.78 -0.96 -19.37
N PRO A 49 4.86 -1.62 -20.09
CA PRO A 49 3.72 -0.92 -20.68
C PRO A 49 2.92 -0.18 -19.60
N ALA A 50 2.24 0.89 -20.01
CA ALA A 50 1.21 1.49 -19.18
C ALA A 50 0.02 0.51 -19.05
N ILE A 51 -0.66 0.56 -17.91
CA ILE A 51 -1.92 -0.14 -17.71
C ILE A 51 -3.04 0.88 -17.71
N ASP A 52 -4.15 0.54 -18.36
CA ASP A 52 -5.35 1.37 -18.36
C ASP A 52 -6.18 1.03 -17.13
N THR A 53 -6.15 1.92 -16.14
CA THR A 53 -6.80 1.76 -14.85
C THR A 53 -7.35 3.08 -14.36
N THR A 54 -8.42 3.04 -13.56
CA THR A 54 -9.01 4.24 -12.96
C THR A 54 -8.05 4.96 -12.02
N ASP A 55 -7.18 4.20 -11.35
CA ASP A 55 -6.07 4.75 -10.59
C ASP A 55 -4.88 5.03 -11.52
N SER A 56 -4.21 6.18 -11.37
CA SER A 56 -3.01 6.51 -12.15
C SER A 56 -1.78 5.81 -11.59
N TYR A 57 -1.51 4.58 -12.05
CA TYR A 57 -0.30 3.85 -11.70
C TYR A 57 0.89 4.21 -12.59
N TYR A 58 2.08 4.18 -12.00
CA TYR A 58 3.33 4.38 -12.71
C TYR A 58 3.74 3.12 -13.48
N ARG A 59 4.38 3.32 -14.63
CA ARG A 59 5.13 2.25 -15.29
C ARG A 59 6.33 1.86 -14.42
N THR A 60 6.67 0.58 -14.39
CA THR A 60 7.75 0.04 -13.54
C THR A 60 9.00 -0.26 -14.36
N VAL A 61 10.17 -0.11 -13.74
CA VAL A 61 11.47 -0.48 -14.34
C VAL A 61 11.71 -1.99 -14.21
N LEU A 62 12.05 -2.65 -15.33
CA LEU A 62 12.35 -4.09 -15.41
C LEU A 62 13.83 -4.34 -15.77
N PRO A 63 14.50 -5.38 -15.22
CA PRO A 63 13.95 -6.37 -14.30
C PRO A 63 13.54 -5.75 -12.96
N PHE A 64 12.45 -6.25 -12.39
CA PHE A 64 11.89 -5.74 -11.14
C PHE A 64 12.94 -5.83 -10.03
N ARG A 65 13.19 -4.70 -9.36
CA ARG A 65 14.10 -4.58 -8.22
C ARG A 65 13.28 -4.46 -6.93
N PRO A 66 13.21 -5.52 -6.11
CA PRO A 66 12.52 -5.44 -4.84
C PRO A 66 13.20 -4.45 -3.89
N SER A 67 12.45 -3.91 -2.94
CA SER A 67 12.98 -3.02 -1.91
C SER A 67 14.12 -3.67 -1.13
N VAL A 68 15.13 -2.89 -0.77
CA VAL A 68 16.17 -3.30 0.19
C VAL A 68 15.60 -3.54 1.60
N ALA A 69 14.40 -3.04 1.88
CA ALA A 69 13.62 -3.27 3.10
C ALA A 69 12.43 -4.22 2.91
N ARG A 70 12.47 -5.09 1.88
CA ARG A 70 11.36 -5.99 1.52
C ARG A 70 10.79 -6.76 2.71
N GLY A 71 9.46 -6.73 2.82
CA GLY A 71 8.71 -7.49 3.83
C GLY A 71 8.75 -6.90 5.23
N MET A 72 9.38 -5.74 5.44
CA MET A 72 9.31 -5.06 6.74
C MET A 72 7.93 -4.48 7.04
N THR A 73 7.27 -3.85 6.06
CA THR A 73 5.93 -3.26 6.21
C THR A 73 4.91 -4.29 6.65
N GLN A 74 4.90 -5.47 6.02
CA GLN A 74 3.97 -6.56 6.32
C GLN A 74 4.02 -7.01 7.79
N LYS A 75 5.16 -6.88 8.46
CA LYS A 75 5.33 -7.27 9.87
C LYS A 75 4.82 -6.21 10.86
N ARG A 76 4.40 -5.04 10.36
CA ARG A 76 4.11 -3.83 11.16
C ARG A 76 2.71 -3.26 10.94
N VAL A 77 1.95 -3.83 10.01
CA VAL A 77 0.59 -3.39 9.66
C VAL A 77 -0.43 -4.43 10.08
N SER A 78 -1.65 -3.97 10.38
CA SER A 78 -2.71 -4.79 10.98
C SER A 78 -3.43 -5.71 9.98
N SER A 79 -3.42 -5.37 8.68
CA SER A 79 -4.15 -6.11 7.66
C SER A 79 -3.55 -5.94 6.26
N ARG A 80 -4.03 -6.75 5.30
CA ARG A 80 -3.68 -6.61 3.88
C ARG A 80 -4.21 -5.30 3.28
N LEU A 81 -5.41 -4.89 3.69
CA LEU A 81 -6.03 -3.61 3.28
C LEU A 81 -5.15 -2.44 3.72
N GLU A 82 -4.64 -2.49 4.95
CA GLU A 82 -3.72 -1.49 5.49
C GLU A 82 -2.45 -1.39 4.66
N LEU A 83 -1.86 -2.55 4.29
CA LEU A 83 -0.67 -2.60 3.44
C LEU A 83 -0.95 -1.98 2.06
N ASP A 84 -2.08 -2.33 1.44
CA ASP A 84 -2.48 -1.81 0.13
C ASP A 84 -2.59 -0.30 0.15
N GLU A 85 -3.28 0.28 1.14
CA GLU A 85 -3.48 1.72 1.21
C GLU A 85 -2.18 2.47 1.57
N ILE A 86 -1.31 1.90 2.40
CA ILE A 86 0.01 2.50 2.67
C ILE A 86 0.81 2.61 1.36
N GLU A 87 0.87 1.55 0.55
CA GLU A 87 1.66 1.53 -0.68
C GLU A 87 1.01 2.33 -1.82
N THR A 88 -0.24 2.03 -2.13
CA THR A 88 -0.93 2.66 -3.26
C THR A 88 -1.40 4.08 -2.95
N GLY A 89 -1.73 4.38 -1.70
CA GLY A 89 -2.03 5.75 -1.27
C GLY A 89 -0.80 6.64 -1.27
N LEU A 90 0.40 6.13 -0.93
CA LEU A 90 1.64 6.90 -1.10
C LEU A 90 1.84 7.25 -2.57
N MET A 91 1.68 6.24 -3.44
CA MET A 91 1.82 6.39 -4.89
C MET A 91 0.81 7.41 -5.45
N ARG A 92 -0.46 7.35 -5.03
CA ARG A 92 -1.51 8.32 -5.37
C ARG A 92 -1.08 9.74 -5.04
N HIS A 93 -0.54 9.96 -3.84
CA HIS A 93 -0.07 11.28 -3.41
C HIS A 93 1.22 11.73 -4.11
N SER A 94 2.08 10.81 -4.52
CA SER A 94 3.30 11.08 -5.26
C SER A 94 3.07 11.65 -6.65
N THR A 95 1.93 11.35 -7.29
CA THR A 95 1.55 11.89 -8.61
C THR A 95 1.53 13.42 -8.67
N GLN A 96 1.31 14.10 -7.52
CA GLN A 96 1.32 15.56 -7.43
C GLN A 96 2.71 16.16 -7.67
N PHE A 97 3.78 15.37 -7.49
CA PHE A 97 5.17 15.83 -7.53
C PHE A 97 6.00 15.11 -8.59
N PHE A 98 5.66 13.86 -8.88
CA PHE A 98 6.34 13.01 -9.85
C PHE A 98 5.33 12.57 -10.91
N ASP A 99 5.28 13.28 -12.03
CA ASP A 99 4.31 13.03 -13.11
C ASP A 99 4.45 11.60 -13.68
N PRO A 100 3.42 10.73 -13.64
CA PRO A 100 3.51 9.34 -14.10
C PRO A 100 3.76 9.19 -15.62
N GLU A 101 3.59 10.25 -16.40
CA GLU A 101 3.99 10.28 -17.81
C GLU A 101 5.53 10.37 -17.96
N LYS A 102 6.22 10.95 -16.98
CA LYS A 102 7.65 11.25 -17.01
C LYS A 102 8.49 10.38 -16.10
N TYR A 103 7.94 9.99 -14.95
CA TYR A 103 8.61 9.21 -13.93
C TYR A 103 8.19 7.74 -13.98
N TYR A 104 9.10 6.86 -13.58
CA TYR A 104 8.88 5.42 -13.48
C TYR A 104 9.03 4.97 -12.04
N TYR A 105 8.22 4.01 -11.63
CA TYR A 105 8.22 3.49 -10.27
C TYR A 105 9.31 2.45 -10.05
N GLN A 106 9.92 2.53 -8.86
CA GLN A 106 10.80 1.52 -8.30
C GLN A 106 10.54 1.42 -6.79
N GLU A 107 10.53 0.20 -6.24
CA GLU A 107 10.47 0.02 -4.79
C GLU A 107 11.73 0.60 -4.12
N GLY A 108 11.61 1.14 -2.90
CA GLY A 108 12.68 1.88 -2.22
C GLY A 108 14.02 1.13 -2.13
N GLN A 109 15.08 1.76 -2.62
CA GLN A 109 16.43 1.21 -2.70
C GLN A 109 17.46 1.90 -1.78
N LEU A 110 17.08 2.98 -1.08
CA LEU A 110 18.05 3.85 -0.41
C LEU A 110 18.05 3.63 1.11
N LEU A 111 16.92 3.27 1.71
CA LEU A 111 16.77 3.04 3.14
C LEU A 111 16.80 1.54 3.48
N GLU A 112 17.96 1.09 3.96
CA GLU A 112 18.19 -0.30 4.34
C GLU A 112 17.31 -0.74 5.52
N ALA A 113 16.98 -2.03 5.55
CA ALA A 113 16.12 -2.62 6.57
C ALA A 113 16.61 -2.39 8.01
N ASP A 114 17.93 -2.49 8.24
CA ASP A 114 18.54 -2.30 9.56
C ASP A 114 18.52 -0.82 9.99
N GLN A 115 18.67 0.10 9.03
CA GLN A 115 18.59 1.54 9.25
C GLN A 115 17.16 1.94 9.63
N ILE A 116 16.16 1.48 8.88
CA ILE A 116 14.75 1.69 9.20
C ILE A 116 14.44 1.09 10.58
N ALA A 117 14.88 -0.14 10.86
CA ALA A 117 14.66 -0.79 12.15
C ALA A 117 15.17 0.06 13.32
N LYS A 118 16.37 0.64 13.22
CA LYS A 118 16.93 1.54 14.24
C LYS A 118 16.09 2.82 14.41
N TRP A 119 15.67 3.44 13.32
CA TRP A 119 14.85 4.66 13.39
C TRP A 119 13.45 4.42 13.97
N LEU A 120 12.90 3.21 13.82
CA LEU A 120 11.64 2.83 14.44
C LEU A 120 11.72 2.60 15.96
N LEU A 121 12.92 2.42 16.52
CA LEU A 121 13.10 2.27 17.96
C LEU A 121 12.81 3.57 18.72
N ARG A 122 12.69 3.44 20.04
CA ARG A 122 12.59 4.59 20.94
C ARG A 122 13.91 5.35 20.95
N LYS A 123 13.84 6.67 21.06
CA LYS A 123 15.03 7.49 21.30
C LYS A 123 15.62 7.12 22.66
N GLY A 124 16.88 6.70 22.70
CA GLY A 124 17.50 6.31 23.96
C GLY A 124 18.94 5.85 23.83
N LYS A 125 19.45 5.14 24.85
CA LYS A 125 20.77 4.51 24.79
C LYS A 125 20.66 3.22 23.98
N ALA A 126 21.67 2.94 23.17
CA ALA A 126 21.76 1.66 22.47
C ALA A 126 21.94 0.50 23.48
N GLY A 127 21.42 -0.67 23.14
CA GLY A 127 21.74 -1.94 23.83
C GLY A 127 20.63 -2.53 24.70
N ASP A 128 19.47 -1.89 24.82
CA ASP A 128 18.31 -2.45 25.55
C ASP A 128 17.29 -3.18 24.62
N GLY A 129 17.56 -3.21 23.32
CA GLY A 129 16.75 -3.89 22.30
C GLY A 129 15.47 -3.16 21.88
N VAL A 130 15.12 -2.06 22.54
CA VAL A 130 13.90 -1.26 22.27
C VAL A 130 14.19 0.22 22.04
N SER A 131 15.42 0.65 22.29
CA SER A 131 15.90 2.02 22.17
C SER A 131 17.20 2.11 21.36
N ASP A 132 17.35 3.24 20.67
CA ASP A 132 18.56 3.60 19.93
C ASP A 132 18.75 5.13 19.96
N PRO A 133 20.00 5.67 19.94
CA PRO A 133 20.23 7.11 19.84
C PRO A 133 19.64 7.73 18.58
N GLU A 134 19.49 6.93 17.53
CA GLU A 134 18.87 7.30 16.27
C GLU A 134 17.35 7.06 16.21
N GLY A 135 16.75 6.47 17.24
CA GLY A 135 15.32 6.19 17.32
C GLY A 135 14.46 7.46 17.25
N LEU A 136 13.35 7.38 16.51
CA LEU A 136 12.40 8.48 16.32
C LEU A 136 11.24 8.44 17.31
N ASN A 137 10.88 7.25 17.81
CA ASN A 137 9.80 7.09 18.76
C ASN A 137 10.14 7.71 20.13
N PRO A 138 9.13 8.13 20.93
CA PRO A 138 9.37 8.75 22.22
C PRO A 138 10.23 7.88 23.16
N ALA A 139 11.22 8.53 23.79
CA ALA A 139 11.97 7.94 24.90
C ALA A 139 11.03 7.59 26.05
N TYR A 140 11.38 6.58 26.85
CA TYR A 140 10.64 6.32 28.08
C TYR A 140 10.74 7.50 29.04
N THR A 141 9.58 7.94 29.52
CA THR A 141 9.46 8.83 30.67
C THR A 141 9.62 8.06 31.98
N SER A 142 9.70 8.78 33.11
CA SER A 142 9.73 8.14 34.43
C SER A 142 8.42 7.39 34.73
N GLY A 143 8.55 6.14 35.17
CA GLY A 143 7.46 5.26 35.52
C GLY A 143 7.94 4.11 36.39
N LYS A 144 7.06 3.62 37.27
CA LYS A 144 7.37 2.58 38.27
C LYS A 144 7.31 1.17 37.69
N SER A 145 6.49 0.95 36.65
CA SER A 145 6.33 -0.34 35.97
C SER A 145 6.51 -0.21 34.46
N TYR A 146 6.76 -1.33 33.78
CA TYR A 146 6.83 -1.41 32.32
C TYR A 146 5.53 -0.90 31.66
N LYS A 147 4.37 -1.32 32.19
CA LYS A 147 3.06 -0.78 31.82
C LYS A 147 3.00 0.74 31.92
N GLU A 148 3.36 1.32 33.07
CA GLU A 148 3.24 2.77 33.28
C GLU A 148 4.15 3.55 32.31
N LYS A 149 5.38 3.07 32.09
CA LYS A 149 6.31 3.67 31.13
C LYS A 149 5.75 3.65 29.71
N ASN A 150 5.17 2.54 29.28
CA ASN A 150 4.57 2.40 27.95
C ASN A 150 3.32 3.26 27.77
N GLN A 151 2.45 3.34 28.78
CA GLN A 151 1.25 4.18 28.75
C GLN A 151 1.58 5.68 28.68
N LYS A 152 2.64 6.11 29.37
CA LYS A 152 3.11 7.51 29.35
C LYS A 152 3.94 7.86 28.11
N SER A 153 4.48 6.86 27.43
CA SER A 153 5.37 7.04 26.28
C SER A 153 4.97 6.07 25.16
N PRO A 154 3.76 6.22 24.56
CA PRO A 154 3.33 5.32 23.50
C PRO A 154 4.22 5.44 22.26
N MET A 155 4.38 4.34 21.51
CA MET A 155 5.04 4.40 20.20
C MET A 155 4.06 4.97 19.17
N ILE A 156 4.46 6.06 18.53
CA ILE A 156 3.66 6.79 17.56
C ILE A 156 3.97 6.30 16.15
N LEU A 157 5.24 6.03 15.83
CA LEU A 157 5.69 5.56 14.52
C LEU A 157 5.75 4.03 14.51
N SER A 158 4.98 3.40 13.62
CA SER A 158 5.01 1.95 13.40
C SER A 158 6.00 1.56 12.31
N HIS A 159 6.00 2.31 11.21
CA HIS A 159 6.77 1.96 10.03
C HIS A 159 7.18 3.18 9.20
N ILE A 160 8.17 2.99 8.32
CA ILE A 160 8.61 3.95 7.31
C ILE A 160 8.63 3.18 5.98
N LEU A 161 7.86 3.64 5.00
CA LEU A 161 7.89 3.11 3.62
C LEU A 161 8.61 4.09 2.70
N GLU A 162 9.39 3.57 1.76
CA GLU A 162 10.08 4.31 0.70
C GLU A 162 9.61 3.86 -0.68
N GLN A 163 9.41 4.83 -1.58
CA GLN A 163 9.17 4.62 -3.01
C GLN A 163 10.07 5.55 -3.82
N ASP A 164 10.75 5.00 -4.82
CA ASP A 164 11.65 5.74 -5.70
C ASP A 164 11.00 5.99 -7.06
N TYR A 165 11.24 7.20 -7.58
CA TYR A 165 10.71 7.70 -8.84
C TYR A 165 11.87 8.02 -9.79
N MET A 166 12.04 7.16 -10.78
CA MET A 166 13.12 7.21 -11.75
C MET A 166 12.75 8.14 -12.92
N LEU A 167 13.68 8.99 -13.33
CA LEU A 167 13.54 9.86 -14.50
C LEU A 167 14.50 9.39 -15.59
N GLU A 168 14.07 9.43 -16.84
CA GLU A 168 14.95 9.14 -17.97
C GLU A 168 15.61 10.41 -18.50
N GLU A 169 16.94 10.40 -18.50
CA GLU A 169 17.79 11.40 -19.14
C GLU A 169 18.76 10.68 -20.09
N ASP A 170 18.78 11.05 -21.37
CA ASP A 170 19.65 10.43 -22.39
C ASP A 170 19.59 8.89 -22.45
N LYS A 171 18.37 8.32 -22.33
CA LYS A 171 18.07 6.88 -22.25
C LYS A 171 18.61 6.17 -20.99
N LYS A 172 19.15 6.92 -20.04
CA LYS A 172 19.57 6.42 -18.72
C LYS A 172 18.51 6.79 -17.69
N LEU A 173 18.12 5.82 -16.87
CA LEU A 173 17.28 6.03 -15.71
C LEU A 173 18.13 6.46 -14.52
N GLU A 174 17.79 7.61 -13.96
CA GLU A 174 18.40 8.15 -12.76
C GLU A 174 17.32 8.43 -11.71
N LEU A 175 17.74 8.48 -10.44
CA LEU A 175 16.83 8.77 -9.34
C LEU A 175 16.35 10.23 -9.45
N GLY A 176 15.09 10.41 -9.83
CA GLY A 176 14.48 11.72 -9.99
C GLY A 176 13.80 12.24 -8.72
N GLY A 177 13.42 11.35 -7.80
CA GLY A 177 12.84 11.71 -6.52
C GLY A 177 12.45 10.49 -5.68
N THR A 178 12.17 10.73 -4.40
CA THR A 178 11.73 9.68 -3.45
C THR A 178 10.52 10.17 -2.68
N SER A 179 9.57 9.26 -2.45
CA SER A 179 8.45 9.48 -1.52
C SER A 179 8.60 8.60 -0.29
N ILE A 180 8.27 9.16 0.87
CA ILE A 180 8.39 8.50 2.17
C ILE A 180 7.05 8.58 2.90
N ALA A 181 6.50 7.45 3.34
CA ALA A 181 5.39 7.43 4.27
C ALA A 181 5.89 7.16 5.69
N LEU A 182 5.53 8.02 6.64
CA LEU A 182 5.58 7.69 8.06
C LEU A 182 4.24 7.08 8.46
N VAL A 183 4.25 5.79 8.77
CA VAL A 183 3.08 5.02 9.19
C VAL A 183 2.91 5.17 10.70
N LEU A 184 1.86 5.86 11.12
CA LEU A 184 1.59 6.25 12.50
C LEU A 184 0.52 5.35 13.12
N ASN A 185 0.65 5.08 14.41
CA ASN A 185 -0.35 4.35 15.19
C ASN A 185 -1.51 5.28 15.57
N SER A 186 -2.75 4.81 15.42
CA SER A 186 -3.92 5.37 16.11
C SER A 186 -4.09 4.79 17.52
N GLU A 187 -3.65 3.55 17.71
CA GLU A 187 -3.60 2.86 18.99
C GLU A 187 -2.23 2.20 19.19
N TYR A 188 -1.68 2.29 20.39
CA TYR A 188 -0.44 1.61 20.76
C TYR A 188 -0.74 0.36 21.58
N VAL A 189 -0.49 -0.81 20.99
CA VAL A 189 -0.66 -2.12 21.62
C VAL A 189 0.69 -2.62 22.12
N PHE A 190 0.76 -3.03 23.39
CA PHE A 190 1.97 -3.62 23.97
C PHE A 190 1.63 -4.71 24.99
N GLN A 191 2.48 -5.74 25.08
CA GLN A 191 2.38 -6.80 26.07
C GLN A 191 3.25 -6.48 27.29
N ASP A 192 2.72 -6.69 28.50
CA ASP A 192 3.50 -6.54 29.73
C ASP A 192 4.61 -7.60 29.87
N GLU A 193 5.53 -7.39 30.82
CA GLU A 193 6.66 -8.29 31.06
C GLU A 193 6.22 -9.75 31.32
N ASN A 194 7.08 -10.72 30.95
CA ASN A 194 6.88 -12.15 31.17
C ASN A 194 5.60 -12.74 30.54
N TYR A 195 5.31 -12.36 29.29
CA TYR A 195 4.08 -12.76 28.58
C TYR A 195 2.80 -12.38 29.33
N GLY A 196 2.84 -11.22 30.00
CA GLY A 196 1.71 -10.68 30.75
C GLY A 196 0.55 -10.20 29.86
N PRO A 197 -0.41 -9.47 30.45
CA PRO A 197 -1.55 -8.95 29.73
C PRO A 197 -1.15 -7.99 28.59
N THR A 198 -1.93 -8.00 27.51
CA THR A 198 -1.83 -6.99 26.45
C THR A 198 -2.63 -5.76 26.84
N TYR A 199 -2.04 -4.58 26.63
CA TYR A 199 -2.66 -3.29 26.85
C TYR A 199 -2.74 -2.50 25.55
N THR A 200 -3.82 -1.74 25.40
CA THR A 200 -4.03 -0.83 24.28
C THR A 200 -4.14 0.60 24.80
N VAL A 201 -3.40 1.52 24.19
CA VAL A 201 -3.46 2.95 24.47
C VAL A 201 -4.00 3.66 23.24
N LYS A 202 -5.22 4.19 23.34
CA LYS A 202 -5.78 5.04 22.30
C LYS A 202 -5.01 6.37 22.25
N LEU A 203 -4.57 6.74 21.05
CA LEU A 203 -3.78 7.95 20.84
C LEU A 203 -4.68 9.09 20.37
N ASP A 204 -4.37 10.30 20.84
CA ASP A 204 -5.05 11.51 20.37
C ASP A 204 -4.50 11.89 19.00
N GLU A 205 -5.36 11.89 17.98
CA GLU A 205 -4.97 12.10 16.58
C GLU A 205 -4.21 13.41 16.38
N LYS A 206 -4.62 14.50 17.03
CA LYS A 206 -3.93 15.80 16.91
C LYS A 206 -2.50 15.73 17.44
N LYS A 207 -2.27 15.03 18.55
CA LYS A 207 -0.93 14.78 19.08
C LYS A 207 -0.12 13.84 18.18
N VAL A 208 -0.75 12.81 17.62
CA VAL A 208 -0.10 11.89 16.66
C VAL A 208 0.37 12.65 15.43
N VAL A 209 -0.47 13.52 14.85
CA VAL A 209 -0.12 14.36 13.70
C VAL A 209 1.06 15.29 14.05
N ALA A 210 0.98 15.99 15.18
CA ALA A 210 2.03 16.92 15.61
C ALA A 210 3.38 16.19 15.79
N GLU A 211 3.36 15.02 16.43
CA GLU A 211 4.56 14.22 16.64
C GLU A 211 5.06 13.59 15.33
N GLY A 212 4.15 13.17 14.44
CA GLY A 212 4.47 12.72 13.08
C GLY A 212 5.22 13.77 12.29
N LYS A 213 4.77 15.03 12.30
CA LYS A 213 5.45 16.17 11.64
C LYS A 213 6.83 16.45 12.26
N ARG A 214 6.98 16.30 13.58
CA ARG A 214 8.27 16.40 14.27
C ARG A 214 9.24 15.28 13.84
N MET A 215 8.76 14.03 13.87
CA MET A 215 9.54 12.85 13.47
C MET A 215 9.93 12.90 11.99
N ALA A 216 9.05 13.35 11.10
CA ALA A 216 9.33 13.56 9.69
C ALA A 216 10.49 14.54 9.46
N ASN A 217 10.52 15.65 10.22
CA ASN A 217 11.62 16.61 10.17
C ASN A 217 12.96 16.02 10.65
N GLU A 218 12.95 15.17 11.67
CA GLU A 218 14.16 14.45 12.12
C GLU A 218 14.59 13.39 11.11
N LEU A 219 13.64 12.67 10.52
CA LEU A 219 13.87 11.65 9.49
C LEU A 219 14.52 12.27 8.25
N VAL A 220 14.01 13.40 7.73
CA VAL A 220 14.60 14.11 6.59
C VAL A 220 16.07 14.43 6.84
N LYS A 221 16.43 14.92 8.04
CA LYS A 221 17.83 15.23 8.37
C LYS A 221 18.72 13.98 8.40
N LYS A 222 18.16 12.81 8.74
CA LYS A 222 18.85 11.52 8.70
C LYS A 222 19.00 11.04 7.25
N MET A 223 17.93 11.06 6.46
CA MET A 223 17.92 10.69 5.04
C MET A 223 18.92 11.52 4.22
N ARG A 224 19.07 12.81 4.50
CA ARG A 224 20.09 13.65 3.83
C ARG A 224 21.54 13.20 4.05
N LYS A 225 21.78 12.31 5.01
CA LYS A 225 23.09 11.68 5.24
C LYS A 225 23.23 10.33 4.53
N THR A 226 22.12 9.74 4.07
CA THR A 226 22.10 8.50 3.29
C THR A 226 22.64 8.75 1.88
N GLN A 227 23.42 7.79 1.37
CA GLN A 227 23.93 7.84 -0.01
C GLN A 227 22.75 7.85 -1.00
N GLY A 228 22.86 8.63 -2.07
CA GLY A 228 21.76 8.77 -3.04
C GLY A 228 20.62 9.71 -2.61
N MET A 229 20.59 10.19 -1.35
CA MET A 229 19.52 11.08 -0.86
C MET A 229 19.97 12.51 -0.54
N LYS A 230 21.25 12.86 -0.75
CA LYS A 230 21.80 14.19 -0.38
C LYS A 230 21.09 15.36 -1.06
N THR A 231 20.73 15.20 -2.34
CA THR A 231 20.14 16.27 -3.19
C THR A 231 18.87 15.82 -3.92
N THR A 232 18.33 14.66 -3.56
CA THR A 232 17.14 14.09 -4.20
C THR A 232 15.87 14.84 -3.77
N PRO A 233 14.94 15.16 -4.68
CA PRO A 233 13.61 15.64 -4.29
C PRO A 233 12.90 14.66 -3.36
N ILE A 234 12.42 15.12 -2.20
CA ILE A 234 11.72 14.26 -1.23
C ILE A 234 10.29 14.74 -1.02
N HIS A 235 9.35 13.82 -1.20
CA HIS A 235 7.97 13.91 -0.74
C HIS A 235 7.83 13.11 0.55
N VAL A 236 7.23 13.68 1.59
CA VAL A 236 6.98 13.00 2.87
C VAL A 236 5.49 13.06 3.18
N ALA A 237 4.89 11.91 3.48
CA ALA A 237 3.48 11.78 3.82
C ALA A 237 3.31 11.13 5.20
N LEU A 238 2.29 11.54 5.94
CA LEU A 238 1.89 10.95 7.22
C LEU A 238 0.65 10.09 6.98
N TYR A 239 0.75 8.82 7.33
CA TYR A 239 -0.35 7.86 7.26
C TYR A 239 -0.79 7.48 8.67
N LEU A 240 -2.08 7.52 8.98
CA LEU A 240 -2.62 7.06 10.26
C LEU A 240 -3.26 5.70 10.08
N GLN A 241 -2.74 4.71 10.81
CA GLN A 241 -3.29 3.37 10.76
C GLN A 241 -4.65 3.28 11.44
N GLU A 242 -5.52 2.41 10.94
CA GLU A 242 -6.70 2.00 11.70
C GLU A 242 -6.36 1.00 12.80
N LYS A 243 -7.28 0.82 13.75
CA LYS A 243 -7.10 -0.14 14.85
C LYS A 243 -7.02 -1.58 14.31
N GLU A 244 -6.37 -2.45 15.07
CA GLU A 244 -6.30 -3.87 14.72
C GLU A 244 -7.70 -4.49 14.59
N GLY A 245 -7.92 -5.27 13.52
CA GLY A 245 -9.21 -5.87 13.21
C GLY A 245 -10.25 -4.90 12.60
N SER A 246 -9.86 -3.68 12.24
CA SER A 246 -10.72 -2.79 11.43
C SER A 246 -11.07 -3.45 10.09
N PRO A 247 -12.34 -3.34 9.63
CA PRO A 247 -12.75 -3.85 8.32
C PRO A 247 -12.35 -2.92 7.16
N VAL A 248 -11.73 -1.78 7.47
CA VAL A 248 -11.24 -0.78 6.52
C VAL A 248 -9.83 -0.33 6.89
N SER A 249 -9.10 0.20 5.91
CA SER A 249 -7.76 0.75 6.10
C SER A 249 -7.73 2.07 6.87
N GLY A 250 -6.54 2.41 7.37
CA GLY A 250 -6.14 3.77 7.71
C GLY A 250 -6.20 4.75 6.53
N HIS A 251 -5.71 5.97 6.76
CA HIS A 251 -5.76 7.05 5.76
C HIS A 251 -4.58 8.00 5.87
N TYR A 252 -4.25 8.69 4.78
CA TYR A 252 -3.25 9.76 4.81
C TYR A 252 -3.81 11.03 5.45
N LEU A 253 -3.00 11.63 6.33
CA LEU A 253 -3.35 12.83 7.10
C LEU A 253 -2.85 14.12 6.43
N SER A 254 -1.62 14.07 5.92
CA SER A 254 -0.95 15.23 5.33
C SER A 254 0.32 14.82 4.61
N SER A 255 0.80 15.67 3.72
CA SER A 255 2.12 15.54 3.10
C SER A 255 2.86 16.86 3.02
N ALA A 256 4.16 16.79 2.74
CA ALA A 256 4.99 17.92 2.38
C ALA A 256 6.01 17.52 1.32
N PHE A 257 6.25 18.41 0.36
CA PHE A 257 7.32 18.25 -0.62
C PHE A 257 8.42 19.25 -0.33
N ILE A 258 9.62 18.75 -0.02
CA ILE A 258 10.75 19.59 0.39
C ILE A 258 11.79 19.80 -0.71
N GLY A 259 11.55 19.24 -1.90
CA GLY A 259 12.53 19.25 -3.00
C GLY A 259 13.90 18.81 -2.50
N ARG A 260 14.93 19.63 -2.74
CA ARG A 260 16.32 19.38 -2.33
C ARG A 260 16.68 19.93 -0.94
N GLY A 261 15.70 20.48 -0.21
CA GLY A 261 15.89 21.05 1.13
C GLY A 261 16.18 19.99 2.21
N ASN A 262 16.63 20.43 3.38
CA ASN A 262 17.00 19.54 4.51
C ASN A 262 16.05 19.65 5.71
N GLN A 263 14.95 20.39 5.56
CA GLN A 263 13.94 20.62 6.58
C GLN A 263 12.59 20.82 5.91
N ILE A 264 11.53 20.36 6.56
CA ILE A 264 10.13 20.58 6.19
C ILE A 264 9.66 21.85 6.90
N SER A 265 9.30 22.89 6.14
CA SER A 265 8.68 24.10 6.69
C SER A 265 7.26 23.80 7.19
N ALA A 266 6.78 24.58 8.16
CA ALA A 266 5.41 24.46 8.62
C ALA A 266 4.39 24.71 7.49
N ASN A 267 4.73 25.59 6.54
CA ASN A 267 3.88 25.96 5.41
C ASN A 267 3.94 24.95 4.24
N ASP A 268 4.87 23.99 4.27
CA ASP A 268 4.97 22.97 3.21
C ASP A 268 3.92 21.85 3.41
N TRP A 269 3.34 21.75 4.62
CA TRP A 269 2.36 20.73 4.93
C TRP A 269 1.00 21.02 4.29
N LYS A 270 0.59 20.16 3.37
CA LYS A 270 -0.76 20.06 2.84
C LYS A 270 -1.51 18.99 3.63
N ASN A 271 -2.63 19.35 4.25
CA ASN A 271 -3.48 18.37 4.92
C ASN A 271 -4.36 17.66 3.88
N TYR A 272 -4.73 16.43 4.19
CA TYR A 272 -5.66 15.64 3.39
C TYR A 272 -6.92 15.35 4.20
N ASN A 273 -8.06 15.38 3.53
CA ASN A 273 -9.30 14.87 4.09
C ASN A 273 -9.65 13.55 3.39
N GLU A 274 -8.98 12.47 3.79
CA GLU A 274 -9.23 11.13 3.27
C GLU A 274 -9.83 10.24 4.35
N ARG A 275 -10.78 9.38 3.98
CA ARG A 275 -11.36 8.42 4.92
C ARG A 275 -11.96 7.22 4.21
N TYR A 276 -11.89 6.07 4.87
CA TYR A 276 -12.62 4.87 4.48
C TYR A 276 -13.83 4.66 5.39
N TYR A 277 -14.96 4.31 4.79
CA TYR A 277 -16.18 3.92 5.48
C TYR A 277 -16.58 2.50 5.10
N TYR A 278 -16.96 1.73 6.11
CA TYR A 278 -17.53 0.40 5.92
C TYR A 278 -19.05 0.46 5.87
N TYR A 279 -19.68 -0.32 4.98
CA TYR A 279 -21.12 -0.42 4.81
C TYR A 279 -21.61 -1.86 5.01
N PRO A 280 -22.74 -2.05 5.69
CA PRO A 280 -23.39 -1.07 6.56
C PRO A 280 -22.58 -0.87 7.85
N SER A 281 -22.56 0.34 8.40
CA SER A 281 -21.99 0.57 9.73
C SER A 281 -22.59 1.80 10.41
N ALA A 282 -22.61 1.81 11.74
CA ALA A 282 -23.08 2.96 12.52
C ALA A 282 -22.27 4.23 12.20
N ARG A 283 -20.97 4.09 11.91
CA ARG A 283 -20.11 5.21 11.52
C ARG A 283 -20.53 5.79 10.17
N ALA A 284 -20.78 4.93 9.17
CA ALA A 284 -21.27 5.37 7.87
C ALA A 284 -22.67 6.01 7.95
N THR A 285 -23.58 5.44 8.74
CA THR A 285 -24.92 6.01 8.96
C THR A 285 -24.88 7.41 9.59
N ASN A 286 -23.89 7.68 10.44
CA ASN A 286 -23.74 8.97 11.10
C ASN A 286 -23.03 10.00 10.23
N ASP A 287 -21.92 9.61 9.60
CA ASP A 287 -21.00 10.56 8.95
C ASP A 287 -21.32 10.76 7.46
N VAL A 288 -21.79 9.72 6.76
CA VAL A 288 -22.06 9.69 5.31
C VAL A 288 -23.45 9.09 5.03
N ARG A 289 -24.45 9.64 5.74
CA ARG A 289 -25.82 9.09 5.83
C ARG A 289 -26.48 8.81 4.48
N ASP A 290 -26.35 9.72 3.52
CA ASP A 290 -27.02 9.58 2.21
C ASP A 290 -26.45 8.41 1.43
N ASP A 291 -25.13 8.22 1.46
CA ASP A 291 -24.48 7.08 0.80
C ASP A 291 -24.74 5.77 1.54
N ALA A 292 -24.83 5.79 2.87
CA ALA A 292 -25.26 4.62 3.64
C ALA A 292 -26.70 4.19 3.28
N ALA A 293 -27.63 5.14 3.12
CA ALA A 293 -29.00 4.84 2.74
C ALA A 293 -29.10 4.28 1.30
N LYS A 294 -28.28 4.76 0.37
CA LYS A 294 -28.19 4.19 -1.00
C LYS A 294 -27.67 2.76 -0.98
N PHE A 295 -26.68 2.47 -0.12
CA PHE A 295 -26.14 1.13 0.05
C PHE A 295 -27.23 0.17 0.55
N ASP A 296 -27.92 0.56 1.63
CA ASP A 296 -29.00 -0.24 2.22
C ASP A 296 -30.13 -0.47 1.22
N LEU A 297 -30.51 0.56 0.45
CA LEU A 297 -31.52 0.43 -0.60
C LEU A 297 -31.10 -0.53 -1.72
N PHE A 298 -29.83 -0.52 -2.14
CA PHE A 298 -29.33 -1.47 -3.12
C PHE A 298 -29.32 -2.90 -2.56
N LYS A 299 -28.92 -3.07 -1.30
CA LYS A 299 -28.97 -4.35 -0.59
C LYS A 299 -30.41 -4.89 -0.52
N ASP A 300 -31.37 -4.06 -0.13
CA ASP A 300 -32.77 -4.47 -0.01
C ASP A 300 -33.37 -4.88 -1.37
N ARG A 301 -33.06 -4.14 -2.44
CA ARG A 301 -33.45 -4.50 -3.82
C ARG A 301 -32.86 -5.84 -4.27
N LEU A 302 -31.66 -6.17 -3.80
CA LEU A 302 -31.04 -7.46 -4.07
C LEU A 302 -31.80 -8.60 -3.37
N GLU A 303 -32.14 -8.38 -2.10
CA GLU A 303 -32.84 -9.33 -1.23
C GLU A 303 -34.27 -9.63 -1.69
N ASP A 304 -34.94 -8.69 -2.38
CA ASP A 304 -36.29 -8.87 -2.94
C ASP A 304 -36.40 -10.06 -3.91
N TYR A 305 -35.36 -10.31 -4.71
CA TYR A 305 -35.36 -11.38 -5.72
C TYR A 305 -34.51 -12.57 -5.31
N PHE A 306 -33.48 -12.33 -4.51
CA PHE A 306 -32.62 -13.36 -3.93
C PHE A 306 -32.71 -13.27 -2.41
N PRO A 307 -33.72 -13.91 -1.78
CA PRO A 307 -33.85 -13.95 -0.33
C PRO A 307 -32.74 -14.80 0.29
N ASN A 308 -32.30 -14.44 1.50
CA ASN A 308 -31.20 -15.03 2.28
C ASN A 308 -29.76 -14.55 1.96
N TYR A 309 -29.58 -13.54 1.12
CA TYR A 309 -28.27 -12.98 0.79
C TYR A 309 -28.00 -11.68 1.58
N THR A 310 -27.97 -11.78 2.90
CA THR A 310 -27.81 -10.63 3.82
C THR A 310 -26.35 -10.24 4.10
N GLY A 311 -25.39 -10.89 3.44
CA GLY A 311 -23.97 -10.73 3.72
C GLY A 311 -23.29 -9.63 2.90
N MET A 312 -24.03 -8.79 2.19
CA MET A 312 -23.46 -7.72 1.36
C MET A 312 -22.72 -6.72 2.24
N MET A 313 -21.47 -6.44 1.87
CA MET A 313 -20.56 -5.53 2.57
C MET A 313 -19.98 -4.54 1.56
N GLY A 314 -19.62 -3.35 2.01
CA GLY A 314 -19.00 -2.35 1.17
C GLY A 314 -17.90 -1.57 1.87
N GLU A 315 -16.96 -1.05 1.09
CA GLU A 315 -15.95 -0.08 1.50
C GLU A 315 -16.03 1.12 0.55
N GLY A 316 -16.19 2.31 1.11
CA GLY A 316 -16.20 3.57 0.37
C GLY A 316 -14.99 4.40 0.73
N PHE A 317 -14.22 4.82 -0.28
CA PHE A 317 -13.12 5.76 -0.15
C PHE A 317 -13.61 7.18 -0.40
N TYR A 318 -13.39 8.06 0.57
CA TYR A 318 -13.80 9.46 0.53
C TYR A 318 -12.58 10.37 0.48
N GLN A 319 -12.65 11.39 -0.37
CA GLN A 319 -11.71 12.51 -0.37
C GLN A 319 -12.48 13.82 -0.40
N GLU A 320 -12.10 14.75 0.47
CA GLU A 320 -12.78 16.05 0.61
C GLU A 320 -14.29 15.89 0.84
N ASP A 321 -14.65 14.96 1.73
CA ASP A 321 -16.03 14.60 2.10
C ASP A 321 -16.90 14.04 0.94
N GLU A 322 -16.30 13.72 -0.21
CA GLU A 322 -16.99 13.13 -1.35
C GLU A 322 -16.54 11.68 -1.59
N LEU A 323 -17.50 10.80 -1.87
CA LEU A 323 -17.23 9.41 -2.27
C LEU A 323 -16.49 9.39 -3.61
N LYS A 324 -15.29 8.81 -3.62
CA LYS A 324 -14.43 8.68 -4.81
C LYS A 324 -14.37 7.27 -5.37
N LYS A 325 -14.54 6.24 -4.54
CA LYS A 325 -14.53 4.83 -4.97
C LYS A 325 -15.40 4.00 -4.06
N LEU A 326 -16.13 3.05 -4.63
CA LEU A 326 -16.99 2.12 -3.90
C LEU A 326 -16.66 0.67 -4.25
N GLU A 327 -16.23 -0.11 -3.29
CA GLU A 327 -16.02 -1.54 -3.45
C GLU A 327 -17.08 -2.31 -2.65
N MET A 328 -17.72 -3.29 -3.29
CA MET A 328 -18.78 -4.09 -2.67
C MET A 328 -18.46 -5.57 -2.81
N LYS A 329 -18.74 -6.32 -1.74
CA LYS A 329 -18.59 -7.77 -1.70
C LYS A 329 -19.93 -8.40 -1.36
N ILE A 330 -20.35 -9.34 -2.21
CA ILE A 330 -21.59 -10.09 -2.03
C ILE A 330 -21.24 -11.57 -1.87
N PRO A 331 -21.17 -12.09 -0.63
CA PRO A 331 -21.03 -13.50 -0.39
C PRO A 331 -22.34 -14.21 -0.72
N VAL A 332 -22.26 -15.27 -1.52
CA VAL A 332 -23.37 -16.02 -2.08
C VAL A 332 -23.18 -17.52 -1.86
N GLN A 333 -24.27 -18.24 -1.65
CA GLN A 333 -24.29 -19.69 -1.63
C GLN A 333 -25.14 -20.21 -2.79
N PHE A 334 -24.53 -20.38 -3.96
CA PHE A 334 -25.21 -20.95 -5.12
C PHE A 334 -25.04 -22.45 -5.19
N TYR A 335 -26.11 -23.15 -5.58
CA TYR A 335 -26.09 -24.60 -5.78
C TYR A 335 -25.72 -24.99 -7.21
N GLY A 336 -25.67 -24.02 -8.15
CA GLY A 336 -25.24 -24.25 -9.53
C GLY A 336 -24.91 -22.98 -10.32
N LYS A 337 -24.16 -23.15 -11.42
CA LYS A 337 -23.68 -22.05 -12.28
C LYS A 337 -24.80 -21.23 -12.92
N ALA A 338 -25.94 -21.85 -13.24
CA ALA A 338 -27.09 -21.15 -13.81
C ALA A 338 -27.69 -20.13 -12.82
N GLU A 339 -27.70 -20.45 -11.52
CA GLU A 339 -28.16 -19.56 -10.46
C GLU A 339 -27.24 -18.34 -10.33
N LEU A 340 -25.92 -18.55 -10.35
CA LEU A 340 -24.92 -17.48 -10.39
C LEU A 340 -25.13 -16.54 -11.59
N VAL A 341 -25.38 -17.09 -12.79
CA VAL A 341 -25.63 -16.29 -13.99
C VAL A 341 -26.89 -15.44 -13.83
N ALA A 342 -27.99 -16.02 -13.34
CA ALA A 342 -29.23 -15.29 -13.10
C ALA A 342 -29.05 -14.18 -12.04
N PHE A 343 -28.28 -14.46 -10.99
CA PHE A 343 -27.93 -13.47 -9.98
C PHE A 343 -27.14 -12.29 -10.56
N VAL A 344 -26.07 -12.58 -11.30
CA VAL A 344 -25.24 -11.54 -11.93
C VAL A 344 -26.05 -10.70 -12.94
N GLN A 345 -26.97 -11.33 -13.67
CA GLN A 345 -27.91 -10.63 -14.56
C GLN A 345 -28.82 -9.68 -13.78
N TYR A 346 -29.31 -10.10 -12.62
CA TYR A 346 -30.15 -9.24 -11.77
C TYR A 346 -29.35 -8.09 -11.15
N VAL A 347 -28.14 -8.33 -10.64
CA VAL A 347 -27.24 -7.25 -10.17
C VAL A 347 -26.98 -6.26 -11.31
N THR A 348 -26.71 -6.75 -12.52
CA THR A 348 -26.53 -5.90 -13.72
C THR A 348 -27.78 -5.06 -14.01
N TYR A 349 -28.97 -5.66 -13.93
CA TYR A 349 -30.23 -4.94 -14.10
C TYR A 349 -30.41 -3.83 -13.05
N LEU A 350 -30.10 -4.11 -11.78
CA LEU A 350 -30.15 -3.10 -10.70
C LEU A 350 -29.15 -1.98 -10.96
N LEU A 351 -27.91 -2.32 -11.34
CA LEU A 351 -26.90 -1.35 -11.72
C LEU A 351 -27.36 -0.49 -12.89
N GLU A 352 -28.02 -1.03 -13.92
CA GLU A 352 -28.46 -0.24 -15.08
C GLU A 352 -29.69 0.64 -14.80
N ASN A 353 -30.66 0.14 -14.03
CA ASN A 353 -32.02 0.72 -13.97
C ASN A 353 -32.42 1.26 -12.59
N ARG A 354 -31.64 0.97 -11.55
CA ARG A 354 -31.96 1.19 -10.13
C ARG A 354 -30.69 1.53 -9.33
N TRP A 355 -29.74 2.23 -9.94
CA TRP A 355 -28.51 2.67 -9.30
C TRP A 355 -28.62 4.13 -8.85
N GLU A 356 -28.39 4.37 -7.56
CA GLU A 356 -28.60 5.69 -6.93
C GLU A 356 -27.30 6.47 -6.71
N TYR A 357 -26.13 5.82 -6.86
CA TYR A 357 -24.85 6.53 -6.80
C TYR A 357 -24.53 7.20 -8.13
N ASN A 358 -23.69 8.23 -8.07
CA ASN A 358 -23.18 8.89 -9.26
C ASN A 358 -22.38 7.90 -10.12
N ARG A 359 -22.66 7.86 -11.44
CA ARG A 359 -21.99 6.98 -12.41
C ARG A 359 -20.51 7.28 -12.60
N ASN A 360 -20.05 8.46 -12.19
CA ASN A 360 -18.64 8.83 -12.25
C ASN A 360 -17.83 8.28 -11.07
N ILE A 361 -18.47 7.57 -10.13
CA ILE A 361 -17.78 6.92 -9.01
C ILE A 361 -17.44 5.49 -9.46
N PRO A 362 -16.15 5.16 -9.65
CA PRO A 362 -15.75 3.79 -9.95
C PRO A 362 -16.28 2.84 -8.87
N THR A 363 -17.01 1.82 -9.33
CA THR A 363 -17.64 0.85 -8.44
C THR A 363 -17.28 -0.57 -8.87
N THR A 364 -16.75 -1.35 -7.94
CA THR A 364 -16.45 -2.78 -8.14
C THR A 364 -17.37 -3.62 -7.27
N ILE A 365 -18.08 -4.57 -7.85
CA ILE A 365 -18.86 -5.58 -7.12
C ILE A 365 -18.19 -6.94 -7.32
N THR A 366 -17.75 -7.53 -6.21
CA THR A 366 -17.19 -8.88 -6.19
C THR A 366 -18.19 -9.84 -5.57
N VAL A 367 -18.61 -10.84 -6.34
CA VAL A 367 -19.47 -11.93 -5.90
C VAL A 367 -18.59 -13.09 -5.48
N THR A 368 -18.70 -13.55 -4.24
CA THR A 368 -17.85 -14.64 -3.71
C THR A 368 -18.65 -15.80 -3.16
N ASN A 369 -18.15 -17.02 -3.27
CA ASN A 369 -18.74 -18.14 -2.56
C ASN A 369 -18.48 -18.06 -1.03
N LEU A 370 -19.02 -19.00 -0.26
CA LEU A 370 -18.83 -19.04 1.20
C LEU A 370 -17.38 -19.29 1.65
N ASN A 371 -16.53 -19.84 0.78
CA ASN A 371 -15.09 -20.00 1.06
C ASN A 371 -14.32 -18.70 0.78
N GLY A 372 -14.97 -17.68 0.22
CA GLY A 372 -14.38 -16.40 -0.14
C GLY A 372 -13.78 -16.36 -1.55
N ASP A 373 -13.86 -17.43 -2.34
CA ASP A 373 -13.39 -17.41 -3.72
C ASP A 373 -14.28 -16.54 -4.59
N THR A 374 -13.68 -15.80 -5.52
CA THR A 374 -14.42 -14.99 -6.49
C THR A 374 -15.11 -15.87 -7.51
N GLU A 375 -16.43 -15.68 -7.64
CA GLU A 375 -17.31 -16.34 -8.61
C GLU A 375 -17.65 -15.39 -9.77
N ALA A 376 -17.79 -14.09 -9.49
CA ALA A 376 -17.98 -13.07 -10.51
C ALA A 376 -17.47 -11.70 -10.05
N MET A 377 -17.16 -10.84 -11.01
CA MET A 377 -16.83 -9.43 -10.80
C MET A 377 -17.61 -8.57 -11.77
N LEU A 378 -18.14 -7.45 -11.27
CA LEU A 378 -18.77 -6.41 -12.07
C LEU A 378 -18.02 -5.11 -11.84
N PHE A 379 -17.64 -4.43 -12.91
CA PHE A 379 -16.95 -3.16 -12.89
C PHE A 379 -17.84 -2.09 -13.51
N LEU A 380 -18.05 -1.00 -12.80
CA LEU A 380 -18.74 0.19 -13.27
C LEU A 380 -17.75 1.35 -13.24
N ASP A 381 -17.06 1.55 -14.35
CA ASP A 381 -16.07 2.61 -14.49
C ASP A 381 -16.72 3.92 -14.95
N PRO A 382 -16.14 5.08 -14.59
CA PRO A 382 -16.49 6.37 -15.17
C PRO A 382 -16.46 6.22 -16.69
N ASP A 383 -17.49 6.69 -17.40
CA ASP A 383 -17.64 6.64 -18.87
C ASP A 383 -18.17 5.32 -19.47
N THR A 384 -18.37 4.26 -18.68
CA THR A 384 -19.02 3.04 -19.18
C THR A 384 -20.55 3.16 -19.14
N LYS A 385 -21.22 2.95 -20.29
CA LYS A 385 -22.70 2.93 -20.35
C LYS A 385 -23.32 1.71 -19.68
N LYS A 386 -22.55 0.62 -19.57
CA LYS A 386 -22.96 -0.68 -19.03
C LYS A 386 -21.83 -1.25 -18.19
N PRO A 387 -22.13 -1.98 -17.10
CA PRO A 387 -21.10 -2.62 -16.30
C PRO A 387 -20.37 -3.69 -17.12
N ILE A 388 -19.06 -3.81 -16.91
CA ILE A 388 -18.24 -4.90 -17.44
C ILE A 388 -18.37 -6.08 -16.49
N VAL A 389 -18.77 -7.25 -17.00
CA VAL A 389 -19.06 -8.43 -16.19
C VAL A 389 -18.10 -9.57 -16.53
N LYS A 390 -17.51 -10.18 -15.51
CA LYS A 390 -16.70 -11.40 -15.62
C LYS A 390 -17.23 -12.46 -14.67
N ILE A 391 -17.51 -13.65 -15.18
CA ILE A 391 -17.95 -14.81 -14.38
C ILE A 391 -16.88 -15.90 -14.53
N ARG A 392 -16.49 -16.52 -13.41
CA ARG A 392 -15.47 -17.57 -13.37
C ARG A 392 -15.92 -18.88 -14.04
#